data_AF-A0A8C7DYL8-F1
#
_entry.id   AF-A0A8C7DYL8-F1
#
_cell.length_a   1.000
_cell.length_b   1.000
_cell.length_c   1.000
_cell.angle_alpha   90.00
_cell.angle_beta   90.00
_cell.angle_gamma   90.00
#
_symmetry.space_group_name_H-M   'P 1'
#
loop_
_entity.id
_entity.type
_entity.pdbx_description
1 polymer ?
#
loop_
_entity_poly.entity_id
_entity_poly.type
_entity_poly.pdbx_seq_one_letter_code
_entity_poly.pdbx_strand_id
1 'polypeptide(L)'
;VTKMEEAQSQPSVVFLNVASSYVPHTKVECHYNLPPGMKPSTRDWIGIFKVDASSVRDYYTFVWGIVPDGGASEGTLHCSVQFQGRYVSSDSEQIHQSIHG
;
A
#
# COMPACT_ATOMS: atom_id res chain seq x y z
N VAL A 1 2.88 -12.57 -21.35
CA VAL A 1 2.56 -12.85 -19.93
C VAL A 1 3.78 -12.46 -19.12
N THR A 2 3.86 -11.18 -18.74
CA THR A 2 5.05 -10.66 -18.08
C THR A 2 5.04 -11.13 -16.65
N LYS A 3 5.95 -12.07 -16.39
CA LYS A 3 6.39 -12.64 -15.13
C LYS A 3 6.31 -11.60 -14.01
N MET A 4 5.56 -11.90 -12.94
CA MET A 4 5.76 -11.24 -11.65
C MET A 4 7.23 -11.43 -11.33
N GLU A 5 7.97 -10.31 -11.32
CA GLU A 5 9.41 -10.26 -11.20
C GLU A 5 9.88 -11.10 -10.00
N GLU A 6 10.94 -11.87 -10.21
CA GLU A 6 11.52 -12.77 -9.22
C GLU A 6 11.74 -12.02 -7.91
N ALA A 7 11.21 -12.58 -6.81
CA ALA A 7 11.46 -12.11 -5.46
C ALA A 7 12.93 -12.39 -5.10
N GLN A 8 13.83 -11.54 -5.60
CA GLN A 8 15.10 -11.28 -4.96
C GLN A 8 14.76 -10.85 -3.52
N SER A 9 15.50 -11.34 -2.52
CA SER A 9 15.30 -11.06 -1.08
C SER A 9 15.59 -9.60 -0.74
N GLN A 10 14.87 -8.70 -1.41
CA GLN A 10 14.84 -7.28 -1.19
C GLN A 10 14.04 -7.05 0.10
N PRO A 11 14.46 -6.11 0.95
CA PRO A 11 13.67 -5.73 2.10
C PRO A 11 12.30 -5.21 1.61
N SER A 12 11.24 -5.95 1.91
CA SER A 12 9.88 -5.66 1.43
C SER A 12 9.07 -4.88 2.45
N VAL A 13 8.16 -4.05 1.96
CA VAL A 13 7.18 -3.35 2.79
C VAL A 13 6.19 -4.37 3.36
N VAL A 14 5.88 -4.27 4.64
CA VAL A 14 4.91 -5.17 5.30
C VAL A 14 3.65 -4.38 5.66
N PHE A 15 2.52 -4.74 5.03
CA PHE A 15 1.21 -4.20 5.38
C PHE A 15 0.68 -4.86 6.66
N LEU A 16 0.10 -4.06 7.54
CA LEU A 16 -0.40 -4.48 8.85
C LEU A 16 -1.92 -4.41 8.88
N ASN A 17 -2.54 -5.30 9.66
CA ASN A 17 -3.98 -5.31 9.93
C ASN A 17 -4.86 -5.26 8.67
N VAL A 18 -4.40 -5.89 7.59
CA VAL A 18 -5.16 -5.98 6.33
C VAL A 18 -6.38 -6.86 6.57
N ALA A 19 -7.57 -6.28 6.46
CA ALA A 19 -8.83 -7.02 6.54
C ALA A 19 -9.12 -7.74 5.21
N SER A 20 -9.85 -8.85 5.28
CA SER A 20 -10.33 -9.57 4.08
C SER A 20 -11.40 -8.78 3.31
N SER A 21 -12.08 -7.84 3.98
CA SER A 21 -13.06 -6.94 3.39
C SER A 21 -13.11 -5.63 4.19
N TYR A 22 -13.54 -4.55 3.55
CA TYR A 22 -13.71 -3.25 4.18
C TYR A 22 -15.16 -2.78 4.00
N VAL A 23 -15.67 -2.05 5.00
CA VAL A 23 -17.04 -1.54 4.94
C VAL A 23 -17.13 -0.46 3.86
N PRO A 24 -18.08 -0.56 2.93
CA PRO A 24 -18.24 0.42 1.87
C PRO A 24 -18.47 1.82 2.41
N HIS A 25 -17.99 2.85 1.72
CA HIS A 25 -18.15 4.25 2.14
C HIS A 25 -17.50 4.62 3.48
N THR A 26 -16.70 3.74 4.09
CA THR A 26 -15.96 4.03 5.32
C THR A 26 -14.50 4.35 5.03
N LYS A 27 -13.90 5.20 5.86
CA LYS A 27 -12.46 5.48 5.78
C LYS A 27 -11.69 4.21 6.13
N VAL A 28 -10.69 3.89 5.32
CA VAL A 28 -9.79 2.76 5.56
C VAL A 28 -8.42 3.31 5.89
N GLU A 29 -7.93 2.99 7.08
CA GLU A 29 -6.56 3.28 7.48
C GLU A 29 -5.67 2.09 7.11
N CYS A 30 -4.66 2.36 6.29
CA CYS A 30 -3.68 1.37 5.87
C CYS A 30 -2.40 1.63 6.65
N HIS A 31 -1.96 0.62 7.40
CA HIS A 31 -0.73 0.65 8.16
C HIS A 31 0.32 -0.20 7.48
N TYR A 32 1.55 0.28 7.43
CA TYR A 32 2.66 -0.48 6.86
C TYR A 32 3.98 -0.16 7.53
N ASN A 33 4.87 -1.12 7.48
CA ASN A 33 6.23 -1.02 7.97
C ASN A 33 7.21 -0.96 6.80
N LEU A 34 7.98 0.11 6.75
CA LEU A 34 9.15 0.21 5.89
C LEU A 34 10.34 -0.47 6.58
N PRO A 35 11.08 -1.31 5.84
CA PRO A 35 12.25 -1.98 6.39
C PRO A 35 13.39 -0.99 6.69
N PRO A 36 14.31 -1.34 7.61
CA PRO A 36 15.46 -0.49 7.92
C PRO A 36 16.22 -0.05 6.67
N GLY A 37 16.59 1.23 6.61
CA GLY A 37 17.32 1.81 5.48
C GLY A 37 16.46 2.25 4.29
N MET A 38 15.18 1.85 4.21
CA MET A 38 14.24 2.37 3.23
C MET A 38 13.74 3.75 3.67
N LYS A 39 13.83 4.75 2.80
CA LYS A 39 13.39 6.12 3.08
C LYS A 39 12.09 6.42 2.35
N PRO A 40 11.00 6.80 3.06
CA PRO A 40 9.79 7.25 2.40
C PRO A 40 10.08 8.51 1.58
N SER A 41 9.46 8.59 0.42
CA SER A 41 9.57 9.72 -0.51
C SER A 41 8.19 10.30 -0.80
N THR A 42 8.14 11.59 -1.11
CA THR A 42 6.90 12.28 -1.48
C THR A 42 6.32 11.83 -2.83
N ARG A 43 7.05 10.98 -3.56
CA ARG A 43 6.60 10.33 -4.80
C ARG A 43 6.10 8.91 -4.58
N ASP A 44 6.20 8.40 -3.37
CA ASP A 44 5.73 7.06 -3.05
C ASP A 44 4.21 7.09 -2.95
N TRP A 45 3.54 6.03 -3.40
CA TRP A 45 2.10 5.92 -3.29
C TRP A 45 1.69 4.49 -2.97
N ILE A 46 0.57 4.38 -2.26
CA ILE A 46 -0.05 3.14 -1.86
C ILE A 46 -1.25 2.94 -2.77
N GLY A 47 -1.24 1.87 -3.56
CA GLY A 47 -2.35 1.50 -4.43
C GLY A 47 -3.24 0.44 -3.80
N ILE A 48 -4.53 0.56 -4.04
CA ILE A 48 -5.50 -0.53 -3.90
C ILE A 48 -5.74 -1.09 -5.29
N PHE A 49 -5.55 -2.39 -5.45
CA PHE A 49 -5.69 -3.11 -6.71
C PHE A 49 -6.84 -4.11 -6.63
N LYS A 50 -7.51 -4.31 -7.77
CA LYS A 50 -8.43 -5.44 -7.95
C LYS A 50 -7.63 -6.73 -8.13
N VAL A 51 -8.27 -7.87 -7.89
CA VAL A 51 -7.63 -9.20 -8.02
C VAL A 51 -7.12 -9.47 -9.44
N ASP A 52 -7.76 -8.89 -10.45
CA ASP A 52 -7.42 -9.05 -11.86
C ASP A 52 -6.39 -8.02 -12.38
N ALA A 53 -5.89 -7.15 -11.50
CA ALA A 53 -4.84 -6.19 -11.86
C ALA A 53 -3.60 -6.91 -12.37
N SER A 54 -3.16 -6.56 -13.58
CA SER A 54 -2.00 -7.16 -14.24
C SER A 54 -0.79 -6.22 -14.26
N SER A 55 -1.00 -4.95 -13.91
CA SER A 55 0.02 -3.91 -13.87
C SER A 55 -0.22 -2.96 -12.69
N VAL A 56 0.85 -2.29 -12.26
CA VAL A 56 0.81 -1.11 -11.38
C VAL A 56 -0.16 -0.03 -11.87
N ARG A 57 -0.39 0.06 -13.18
CA ARG A 57 -1.32 1.04 -13.77
C ARG A 57 -2.79 0.67 -13.56
N ASP A 58 -3.09 -0.56 -13.16
CA ASP A 58 -4.44 -1.08 -12.95
C ASP A 58 -4.91 -0.85 -11.50
N TYR A 59 -4.36 0.17 -10.82
CA TYR A 59 -4.83 0.54 -9.49
C TYR A 59 -6.30 0.98 -9.57
N TYR A 60 -7.10 0.55 -8.60
CA TYR A 60 -8.47 1.00 -8.44
C TYR A 60 -8.51 2.40 -7.80
N THR A 61 -7.70 2.59 -6.75
CA THR A 61 -7.47 3.89 -6.13
C THR A 61 -6.05 3.94 -5.57
N PHE A 62 -5.52 5.14 -5.35
CA PHE A 62 -4.24 5.33 -4.71
C PHE A 62 -4.26 6.51 -3.75
N VAL A 63 -3.28 6.52 -2.84
CA VAL A 63 -2.98 7.67 -1.99
C VAL A 63 -1.46 7.87 -1.96
N TRP A 64 -1.02 9.12 -1.95
CA TRP A 64 0.39 9.44 -1.77
C TRP A 64 0.83 9.07 -0.34
N GLY A 65 2.02 8.49 -0.23
CA GLY A 65 2.65 8.20 1.04
C GLY A 65 2.93 9.49 1.81
N ILE A 66 2.84 9.39 3.14
CA ILE A 66 3.19 10.49 4.03
C ILE A 66 4.63 10.26 4.48
N VAL A 67 5.49 11.25 4.26
CA VAL A 67 6.84 11.26 4.83
C VAL A 67 6.71 11.71 6.28
N PRO A 68 7.02 10.87 7.28
CA PRO A 68 6.97 11.28 8.67
C PRO A 68 8.00 12.38 8.95
N ASP A 69 7.59 13.38 9.73
CA ASP A 69 8.47 14.44 10.23
C ASP A 69 9.45 13.84 11.24
N GLY A 70 10.74 13.77 10.87
CA GLY A 70 11.79 13.11 11.64
C GLY A 70 12.46 12.03 10.82
N GLY A 71 13.69 12.31 10.37
CA GLY A 71 14.42 11.50 9.40
C GLY A 71 14.57 10.02 9.74
N ALA A 72 14.99 9.26 8.73
CA ALA A 72 15.13 7.80 8.72
C ALA A 72 15.54 7.22 10.08
N SER A 73 14.60 6.52 10.72
CA SER A 73 14.90 5.67 11.87
C SER A 73 15.88 4.58 11.43
N GLU A 74 16.88 4.26 12.26
CA GLU A 74 17.78 3.12 12.00
C GLU A 74 17.04 1.77 12.06
N GLY A 75 15.80 1.76 12.56
CA GLY A 75 14.94 0.58 12.60
C GLY A 75 13.79 0.62 11.58
N THR A 76 12.89 -0.35 11.72
CA THR A 76 11.64 -0.39 10.98
C THR A 76 10.83 0.88 11.21
N LEU A 77 10.40 1.53 10.13
CA LEU A 77 9.62 2.75 10.19
C LEU A 77 8.14 2.43 9.95
N HIS A 78 7.31 2.69 10.96
CA HIS A 78 5.86 2.53 10.84
C HIS A 78 5.25 3.77 10.19
N CYS A 79 4.45 3.55 9.15
CA CYS A 79 3.74 4.57 8.41
C CYS A 79 2.25 4.22 8.32
N SER A 80 1.40 5.23 8.11
CA SER A 80 0.00 5.01 7.77
C SER A 80 -0.51 6.02 6.75
N VAL A 81 -1.48 5.58 5.97
CA VAL A 81 -2.24 6.42 5.03
C VAL A 81 -3.73 6.14 5.16
N GLN A 82 -4.55 7.11 4.77
CA GLN A 82 -6.01 6.99 4.82
C GLN A 82 -6.61 7.01 3.42
N PHE A 83 -7.28 5.91 3.04
CA PHE A 83 -8.14 5.87 1.88
C PHE A 83 -9.52 6.43 2.25
N GLN A 84 -10.05 7.34 1.45
CA GLN A 84 -11.40 7.85 1.68
C GLN A 84 -12.45 6.81 1.27
N GLY A 85 -13.53 6.71 2.03
CA GLY A 85 -14.55 5.69 1.81
C GLY A 85 -15.27 5.73 0.46
N ARG A 86 -15.18 6.86 -0.26
CA ARG A 86 -15.68 6.95 -1.64
C ARG A 86 -14.98 5.98 -2.60
N TYR A 87 -13.82 5.45 -2.22
CA TYR A 87 -12.99 4.56 -3.02
C TYR A 87 -12.95 3.12 -2.49
N VAL A 88 -13.86 2.76 -1.58
CA VAL A 88 -13.99 1.38 -1.08
C VAL A 88 -15.28 0.85 -1.65
N SER A 89 -15.16 0.03 -2.70
CA SER A 89 -16.29 -0.53 -3.43
C SER A 89 -17.27 -1.25 -2.50
N SER A 90 -18.56 -1.09 -2.80
CA SER A 90 -19.64 -1.72 -2.05
C SER A 90 -19.75 -3.24 -2.17
N ASP A 91 -19.03 -3.80 -3.14
CA ASP A 91 -19.15 -5.20 -3.51
C ASP A 91 -17.90 -6.01 -3.14
N SER A 92 -18.20 -7.22 -2.71
CA SER A 92 -17.41 -8.17 -1.95
C SER A 92 -16.21 -8.76 -2.71
N GLU A 93 -15.30 -7.89 -3.17
CA GLU A 93 -14.16 -8.29 -4.00
C GLU A 93 -12.83 -8.09 -3.24
N GLN A 94 -12.02 -9.14 -3.19
CA GLN A 94 -10.78 -9.18 -2.39
C GLN A 94 -9.78 -8.12 -2.85
N ILE A 95 -9.28 -7.33 -1.90
CA ILE A 95 -8.47 -6.16 -2.16
C ILE A 95 -6.99 -6.46 -1.86
N HIS A 96 -6.08 -6.12 -2.79
CA HIS A 96 -4.64 -6.25 -2.59
C HIS A 96 -3.96 -4.87 -2.60
N GLN A 97 -2.98 -4.66 -1.71
CA GLN A 97 -2.24 -3.39 -1.56
C GLN A 97 -0.77 -3.55 -1.98
N SER A 98 -0.23 -2.61 -2.75
CA SER A 98 1.21 -2.55 -3.10
C SER A 98 1.72 -1.11 -3.19
N ILE A 99 3.03 -0.94 -2.97
CA ILE A 99 3.75 0.33 -3.10
C ILE A 99 4.56 0.32 -4.40
N HIS A 100 4.57 1.43 -5.14
CA HIS A 100 5.41 1.60 -6.32
C HIS A 100 6.17 2.94 -6.25
N GLY A 101 7.41 2.95 -6.74
CA GLY A 101 8.33 4.09 -6.82
C GLY A 101 8.88 4.30 -8.22
#